data_AF-A0A7Y8G736-F1
#
_entry.id   AF-A0A7Y8G736-F1
#
_cell.length_a   1.000
_cell.length_b   1.000
_cell.length_c   1.000
_cell.angle_alpha   90.00
_cell.angle_beta   90.00
_cell.angle_gamma   90.00
#
_symmetry.space_group_name_H-M   'P 1'
#
loop_
_entity.id
_entity.type
_entity.pdbx_description
1 polymer ?
#
loop_
_entity_poly.entity_id
_entity_poly.type
_entity_poly.pdbx_seq_one_letter_code
_entity_poly.pdbx_strand_id
1 'polypeptide(L)'
;MNYTVYPPQEVDSVLSARAAITHLGEHFQAFLNANNISNWAPLDDYTLREDRVADVLVYLGTSKGMTVAQIKYRARKLMRVVSSSGETMKLSFAYNIVANCLGYAEYRFAYMCRSVDHYVENLWPLGMVNNGCLFEDMERTSWPSSEVSLRMRENLQFNRVRDGVFKEIKRKKKKERSQKEIEFLMIRNNALTRRATVPIETRD
;
A
#
# COMPACT_ATOMS: atom_id res chain seq x y z
N MET A 1 -23.86 -36.53 29.05
CA MET A 1 -23.41 -36.18 27.68
C MET A 1 -22.14 -35.37 27.82
N ASN A 2 -21.02 -35.84 27.28
CA ASN A 2 -19.77 -35.08 27.25
C ASN A 2 -19.75 -34.27 25.96
N TYR A 3 -19.85 -32.95 26.05
CA TYR A 3 -19.66 -32.05 24.91
C TYR A 3 -18.20 -31.63 24.86
N THR A 4 -17.55 -31.91 23.73
CA THR A 4 -16.21 -31.42 23.42
C THR A 4 -16.32 -29.94 23.05
N VAL A 5 -15.74 -29.06 23.88
CA VAL A 5 -15.65 -27.63 23.58
C VAL A 5 -14.48 -27.45 22.61
N TYR A 6 -14.78 -27.11 21.36
CA TYR A 6 -13.75 -26.72 20.40
C TYR A 6 -13.19 -25.33 20.79
N PRO A 7 -11.89 -25.09 20.60
CA PRO A 7 -11.32 -23.76 20.79
C PRO A 7 -12.08 -22.77 19.88
N PRO A 8 -12.32 -21.53 20.35
CA PRO A 8 -12.97 -20.51 19.53
C PRO A 8 -12.22 -20.40 18.20
N GLN A 9 -12.96 -20.51 17.09
CA GLN A 9 -12.38 -20.25 15.78
C GLN A 9 -11.84 -18.83 15.77
N GLU A 10 -10.61 -18.64 15.31
CA GLU A 10 -10.07 -17.30 15.02
C GLU A 10 -11.00 -16.66 13.99
N VAL A 11 -11.85 -15.74 14.46
CA VAL A 11 -12.64 -14.89 13.58
C VAL A 11 -11.64 -13.93 12.95
N ASP A 12 -11.57 -13.90 11.61
CA ASP A 12 -10.77 -12.91 10.88
C ASP A 12 -10.97 -11.54 11.53
N SER A 13 -9.88 -10.85 11.89
CA SER A 13 -9.98 -9.60 12.65
C SER A 13 -10.75 -8.56 11.84
N VAL A 14 -12.02 -8.37 12.21
CA VAL A 14 -12.89 -7.39 11.58
C VAL A 14 -12.48 -6.02 12.10
N LEU A 15 -11.82 -5.22 11.26
CA LEU A 15 -11.45 -3.86 11.64
C LEU A 15 -12.73 -3.02 11.80
N SER A 16 -13.01 -2.58 13.01
CA SER A 16 -14.13 -1.69 13.30
C SER A 16 -13.78 -0.25 12.92
N ALA A 17 -14.80 0.56 12.65
CA ALA A 17 -14.70 2.01 12.46
C ALA A 17 -13.83 2.68 13.52
N ARG A 18 -14.03 2.30 14.78
CA ARG A 18 -13.33 2.85 15.94
C ARG A 18 -11.83 2.62 15.89
N ALA A 19 -11.40 1.41 15.53
CA ALA A 19 -9.98 1.11 15.35
C ALA A 19 -9.38 1.95 14.20
N ALA A 20 -10.10 2.08 13.08
CA ALA A 20 -9.66 2.92 11.97
C ALA A 20 -9.55 4.41 12.35
N ILE A 21 -10.49 4.92 13.15
CA ILE A 21 -10.50 6.30 13.67
C ILE A 21 -9.26 6.58 14.52
N THR A 22 -8.91 5.68 15.45
CA THR A 22 -7.72 5.84 16.31
C THR A 22 -6.42 5.86 15.49
N HIS A 23 -6.34 5.06 14.42
CA HIS A 23 -5.12 4.92 13.62
C HIS A 23 -4.93 5.98 12.53
N LEU A 24 -6.03 6.58 12.07
CA LEU A 24 -6.01 7.66 11.07
C LEU A 24 -5.98 9.06 11.70
N GLY A 25 -6.32 9.19 13.00
CA GLY A 25 -6.28 10.46 13.73
C GLY A 25 -7.12 11.56 13.06
N GLU A 26 -6.61 12.79 13.02
CA GLU A 26 -7.27 13.94 12.38
C GLU A 26 -7.50 13.75 10.86
N HIS A 27 -6.76 12.84 10.23
CA HIS A 27 -6.83 12.58 8.79
C HIS A 27 -8.03 11.72 8.40
N PHE A 28 -8.70 11.07 9.36
CA PHE A 28 -9.96 10.36 9.14
C PHE A 28 -11.06 11.30 8.65
N GLN A 29 -11.18 12.50 9.24
CA GLN A 29 -12.22 13.45 8.86
C GLN A 29 -12.01 13.96 7.42
N ALA A 30 -10.76 14.18 7.01
CA ALA A 30 -10.43 14.52 5.63
C ALA A 30 -10.75 13.38 4.65
N PHE A 31 -10.50 12.13 5.06
CA PHE A 31 -10.83 10.94 4.29
C PHE A 31 -12.35 10.72 4.16
N LEU A 32 -13.11 10.94 5.24
CA LEU A 32 -14.58 10.87 5.22
C LEU A 32 -15.22 12.00 4.40
N ASN A 33 -14.71 13.23 4.55
CA ASN A 33 -15.19 14.40 3.83
C ASN A 33 -14.93 14.28 2.32
N ALA A 34 -13.77 13.75 1.92
CA ALA A 34 -13.46 13.49 0.51
C ALA A 34 -14.33 12.38 -0.12
N ASN A 35 -14.90 11.50 0.70
CA ASN A 35 -15.75 10.38 0.27
C ASN A 35 -17.25 10.58 0.56
N ASN A 36 -17.70 11.80 0.91
CA ASN A 36 -19.11 12.13 1.19
C ASN A 36 -19.78 11.24 2.27
N ILE A 37 -19.03 10.79 3.27
CA ILE A 37 -19.56 9.94 4.36
C ILE A 37 -19.90 10.83 5.55
N SER A 38 -20.89 11.69 5.38
CA SER A 38 -21.27 12.74 6.34
C SER A 38 -22.12 12.25 7.53
N ASN A 39 -22.45 10.96 7.61
CA ASN A 39 -23.39 10.42 8.62
C ASN A 39 -22.81 9.28 9.49
N TRP A 40 -21.52 9.29 9.80
CA TRP A 40 -20.94 8.28 10.70
C TRP A 40 -21.07 8.74 12.17
N ALA A 41 -21.91 8.07 12.94
CA ALA A 41 -21.96 8.27 14.39
C ALA A 41 -20.77 7.53 15.06
N PRO A 42 -19.97 8.20 15.93
CA PRO A 42 -18.81 7.60 16.60
C PRO A 42 -19.11 6.39 17.51
N LEU A 43 -20.39 6.10 17.77
CA LEU A 43 -20.87 5.08 18.71
C LEU A 43 -21.30 3.77 18.03
N ASP A 44 -21.41 3.73 16.70
CA ASP A 44 -21.81 2.51 15.99
C ASP A 44 -20.56 1.70 15.63
N ASP A 45 -20.50 0.44 16.10
CA ASP A 45 -19.50 -0.57 15.72
C ASP A 45 -19.71 -0.99 14.25
N TYR A 46 -19.56 -0.03 13.34
CA TYR A 46 -19.62 -0.31 11.91
C TYR A 46 -18.41 -1.16 11.53
N THR A 47 -18.73 -2.33 10.99
CA THR A 47 -17.78 -3.28 10.42
C THR A 47 -17.43 -2.82 9.00
N LEU A 48 -16.15 -2.59 8.73
CA LEU A 48 -15.68 -2.28 7.37
C LEU A 48 -16.00 -3.44 6.43
N ARG A 49 -16.71 -3.16 5.34
CA ARG A 49 -17.09 -4.17 4.35
C ARG A 49 -16.12 -4.19 3.17
N GLU A 50 -15.77 -5.37 2.70
CA GLU A 50 -14.85 -5.51 1.57
C GLU A 50 -15.49 -5.20 0.19
N ASP A 51 -16.80 -5.04 0.14
CA ASP A 51 -17.58 -4.74 -1.08
C ASP A 51 -17.89 -3.25 -1.25
N ARG A 52 -17.47 -2.40 -0.30
CA ARG A 52 -17.58 -0.95 -0.39
C ARG A 52 -16.22 -0.34 -0.64
N VAL A 53 -16.11 0.48 -1.70
CA VAL A 53 -14.86 1.17 -2.04
C VAL A 53 -14.35 1.99 -0.86
N ALA A 54 -15.21 2.81 -0.25
CA ALA A 54 -14.83 3.63 0.90
C ALA A 54 -14.19 2.81 2.04
N ASP A 55 -14.86 1.74 2.47
CA ASP A 55 -14.42 0.86 3.55
C ASP A 55 -13.08 0.18 3.22
N VAL A 56 -12.92 -0.29 1.98
CA VAL A 56 -11.65 -0.85 1.49
C VAL A 56 -10.55 0.19 1.60
N LEU A 57 -10.78 1.44 1.20
CA LEU A 57 -9.76 2.48 1.25
C LEU A 57 -9.40 2.88 2.68
N VAL A 58 -10.37 2.93 3.60
CA VAL A 58 -10.13 3.12 5.04
C VAL A 58 -9.23 2.02 5.57
N TYR A 59 -9.57 0.75 5.28
CA TYR A 59 -8.79 -0.41 5.71
C TYR A 59 -7.35 -0.40 5.16
N LEU A 60 -7.14 0.02 3.90
CA LEU A 60 -5.79 0.18 3.36
C LEU A 60 -5.03 1.31 4.06
N GLY A 61 -5.72 2.38 4.43
CA GLY A 61 -5.18 3.55 5.14
C GLY A 61 -4.64 3.25 6.54
N THR A 62 -5.17 2.24 7.22
CA THR A 62 -4.77 1.84 8.58
C THR A 62 -3.62 0.82 8.61
N SER A 63 -3.17 0.37 7.44
CA SER A 63 -2.06 -0.57 7.34
C SER A 63 -0.74 0.02 7.87
N LYS A 64 0.14 -0.81 8.42
CA LYS A 64 1.53 -0.40 8.72
C LYS A 64 2.30 -0.07 7.44
N GLY A 65 1.91 -0.71 6.35
CA GLY A 65 2.54 -0.64 5.04
C GLY A 65 2.22 -1.92 4.26
N MET A 66 2.73 -2.02 3.03
CA MET A 66 2.44 -3.14 2.14
C MET A 66 3.62 -3.46 1.24
N THR A 67 3.79 -4.72 0.90
CA THR A 67 4.67 -5.11 -0.20
C THR A 67 4.10 -4.61 -1.55
N VAL A 68 4.98 -4.40 -2.53
CA VAL A 68 4.55 -4.09 -3.91
C VAL A 68 3.58 -5.14 -4.46
N ALA A 69 3.75 -6.40 -4.08
CA ALA A 69 2.87 -7.49 -4.46
C ALA A 69 1.45 -7.29 -3.91
N GLN A 70 1.34 -6.93 -2.62
CA GLN A 70 0.07 -6.62 -1.96
C GLN A 70 -0.58 -5.37 -2.57
N ILE A 71 0.17 -4.30 -2.84
CA ILE A 71 -0.36 -3.09 -3.51
C ILE A 71 -1.04 -3.48 -4.83
N LYS A 72 -0.37 -4.30 -5.65
CA LYS A 72 -0.93 -4.75 -6.93
C LYS A 72 -2.17 -5.63 -6.76
N TYR A 73 -2.15 -6.52 -5.77
CA TYR A 73 -3.27 -7.40 -5.46
C TYR A 73 -4.49 -6.59 -5.01
N ARG A 74 -4.31 -5.65 -4.07
CA ARG A 74 -5.38 -4.78 -3.55
C ARG A 74 -5.95 -3.87 -4.63
N ALA A 75 -5.13 -3.32 -5.52
CA ALA A 75 -5.62 -2.54 -6.66
C ALA A 75 -6.51 -3.37 -7.59
N ARG A 76 -6.17 -4.64 -7.85
CA ARG A 76 -7.04 -5.54 -8.64
C ARG A 76 -8.34 -5.87 -7.89
N LYS A 77 -8.28 -6.05 -6.57
CA LYS A 77 -9.48 -6.27 -5.75
C LYS A 77 -10.40 -5.05 -5.80
N LEU A 78 -9.84 -3.84 -5.63
CA LEU A 78 -10.55 -2.57 -5.76
C LEU A 78 -11.24 -2.42 -7.13
N MET A 79 -10.53 -2.74 -8.22
CA MET A 79 -11.13 -2.72 -9.55
C MET A 79 -12.35 -3.65 -9.67
N ARG A 80 -12.33 -4.82 -9.04
CA ARG A 80 -13.48 -5.74 -9.07
C ARG A 80 -14.68 -5.16 -8.32
N VAL A 81 -14.44 -4.52 -7.18
CA VAL A 81 -15.49 -3.84 -6.40
C VAL A 81 -16.13 -2.73 -7.23
N VAL A 82 -15.33 -1.90 -7.89
CA VAL A 82 -15.83 -0.84 -8.79
C VAL A 82 -16.57 -1.43 -10.01
N SER A 83 -16.08 -2.55 -10.54
CA SER A 83 -16.74 -3.24 -11.66
C SER A 83 -18.11 -3.80 -11.25
N SER A 84 -18.26 -4.27 -10.01
CA SER A 84 -19.56 -4.75 -9.52
C SER A 84 -20.60 -3.65 -9.34
N SER A 85 -20.19 -2.38 -9.24
CA SER A 85 -21.11 -1.23 -9.24
C SER A 85 -21.41 -0.70 -10.65
N GLY A 86 -20.98 -1.39 -11.71
CA GLY A 86 -21.22 -1.00 -13.11
C GLY A 86 -20.25 0.03 -13.67
N GLU A 87 -19.24 0.44 -12.89
CA GLU A 87 -18.22 1.39 -13.31
C GLU A 87 -16.92 0.70 -13.75
N THR A 88 -16.03 1.42 -14.43
CA THR A 88 -14.73 0.89 -14.82
C THR A 88 -13.59 1.75 -14.31
N MET A 89 -12.52 1.09 -13.86
CA MET A 89 -11.34 1.76 -13.32
C MET A 89 -10.08 1.29 -14.05
N LYS A 90 -9.22 2.24 -14.45
CA LYS A 90 -7.91 1.89 -15.02
C LYS A 90 -7.00 1.31 -13.93
N LEU A 91 -6.29 0.24 -14.24
CA LEU A 91 -5.37 -0.41 -13.29
C LEU A 91 -4.27 0.52 -12.78
N SER A 92 -3.76 1.41 -13.62
CA SER A 92 -2.78 2.43 -13.20
C SER A 92 -3.34 3.39 -12.17
N PHE A 93 -4.61 3.77 -12.31
CA PHE A 93 -5.31 4.63 -11.36
C PHE A 93 -5.57 3.89 -10.04
N ALA A 94 -5.98 2.62 -10.10
CA ALA A 94 -6.13 1.77 -8.92
C ALA A 94 -4.82 1.63 -8.13
N TYR A 95 -3.67 1.50 -8.80
CA TYR A 95 -2.37 1.52 -8.12
C TYR A 95 -2.10 2.83 -7.39
N ASN A 96 -2.40 3.96 -8.02
CA ASN A 96 -2.24 5.27 -7.39
C ASN A 96 -3.17 5.41 -6.17
N ILE A 97 -4.43 5.00 -6.26
CA ILE A 97 -5.35 5.04 -5.12
C ILE A 97 -4.78 4.25 -3.93
N VAL A 98 -4.30 3.02 -4.14
CA VAL A 98 -3.72 2.22 -3.05
C VAL A 98 -2.44 2.86 -2.49
N ALA A 99 -1.62 3.51 -3.33
CA ALA A 99 -0.45 4.25 -2.87
C ALA A 99 -0.82 5.51 -2.07
N ASN A 100 -1.91 6.19 -2.44
CA ASN A 100 -2.46 7.34 -1.72
C ASN A 100 -2.95 6.92 -0.32
N CYS A 101 -3.54 5.73 -0.19
CA CYS A 101 -3.86 5.15 1.12
C CYS A 101 -2.61 4.95 2.00
N LEU A 102 -1.40 4.89 1.45
CA LEU A 102 -0.15 4.84 2.21
C LEU A 102 0.55 6.22 2.35
N GLY A 103 -0.09 7.30 1.90
CA GLY A 103 0.41 8.68 2.02
C GLY A 103 1.34 9.12 0.90
N TYR A 104 1.46 8.34 -0.19
CA TYR A 104 2.22 8.71 -1.39
C TYR A 104 1.30 9.32 -2.44
N ALA A 105 1.75 10.33 -3.18
CA ALA A 105 0.94 10.94 -4.25
C ALA A 105 0.73 10.03 -5.47
N GLU A 106 1.70 9.15 -5.75
CA GLU A 106 1.63 8.21 -6.87
C GLU A 106 2.32 6.88 -6.53
N TYR A 107 1.83 5.80 -7.16
CA TYR A 107 2.43 4.48 -7.02
C TYR A 107 3.89 4.43 -7.48
N ARG A 108 4.25 5.20 -8.51
CA ARG A 108 5.63 5.23 -9.01
C ARG A 108 6.59 5.70 -7.92
N PHE A 109 6.21 6.70 -7.14
CA PHE A 109 7.04 7.22 -6.06
C PHE A 109 7.11 6.22 -4.90
N ALA A 110 5.96 5.67 -4.48
CA ALA A 110 5.91 4.58 -3.50
C ALA A 110 6.83 3.40 -3.87
N TYR A 111 6.81 3.00 -5.15
CA TYR A 111 7.69 1.96 -5.68
C TYR A 111 9.17 2.31 -5.58
N MET A 112 9.57 3.57 -5.74
CA MET A 112 10.97 3.99 -5.60
C MET A 112 11.42 4.04 -4.13
N CYS A 113 10.50 4.28 -3.19
CA CYS A 113 10.81 4.30 -1.75
C CYS A 113 10.86 2.90 -1.11
N ARG A 114 10.51 1.85 -1.86
CA ARG A 114 10.44 0.47 -1.34
C ARG A 114 11.77 -0.01 -0.76
N SER A 115 11.71 -0.82 0.28
CA SER A 115 12.86 -1.52 0.83
C SER A 115 13.42 -2.60 -0.12
N VAL A 116 14.49 -3.27 0.32
CA VAL A 116 15.13 -4.35 -0.43
C VAL A 116 14.16 -5.49 -0.72
N ASP A 117 13.33 -5.87 0.26
CA ASP A 117 12.26 -6.88 0.21
C ASP A 117 10.96 -6.39 -0.44
N HIS A 118 10.98 -5.19 -1.04
CA HIS A 118 9.84 -4.58 -1.74
C HIS A 118 8.68 -4.15 -0.84
N TYR A 119 8.93 -3.92 0.44
CA TYR A 119 7.98 -3.34 1.37
C TYR A 119 7.93 -1.81 1.21
N VAL A 120 6.72 -1.26 1.32
CA VAL A 120 6.43 0.17 1.23
C VAL A 120 5.76 0.58 2.54
N GLU A 121 6.35 1.52 3.25
CA GLU A 121 5.87 2.01 4.55
C GLU A 121 4.63 2.89 4.41
N ASN A 122 3.75 2.88 5.40
CA ASN A 122 2.66 3.86 5.47
C ASN A 122 3.16 5.18 6.09
N LEU A 123 3.10 6.27 5.31
CA LEU A 123 3.54 7.61 5.69
C LEU A 123 2.55 8.37 6.57
N TRP A 124 1.26 7.99 6.60
CA TRP A 124 0.24 8.72 7.35
C TRP A 124 0.62 8.86 8.82
N PRO A 125 0.96 7.79 9.55
CA PRO A 125 1.24 7.91 10.98
C PRO A 125 2.63 8.45 11.28
N LEU A 126 3.44 8.70 10.24
CA LEU A 126 4.75 9.34 10.36
C LEU A 126 4.65 10.85 10.17
N GLY A 127 3.47 11.39 9.83
CA GLY A 127 3.30 12.81 9.50
C GLY A 127 4.06 13.24 8.23
N MET A 128 4.49 12.29 7.40
CA MET A 128 5.30 12.51 6.20
C MET A 128 4.47 12.63 4.92
N VAL A 129 3.21 13.04 5.05
CA VAL A 129 2.19 13.02 3.99
C VAL A 129 2.50 14.05 2.92
N ASN A 130 2.41 13.64 1.66
CA ASN A 130 2.63 14.53 0.53
C ASN A 130 1.38 15.37 0.19
N ASN A 131 1.25 16.59 0.72
CA ASN A 131 0.33 17.62 0.22
C ASN A 131 0.91 18.30 -1.05
N GLY A 132 1.31 17.50 -2.05
CA GLY A 132 1.82 18.01 -3.34
C GLY A 132 3.18 18.72 -3.30
N CYS A 133 3.74 19.03 -2.12
CA CYS A 133 4.93 19.89 -2.01
C CYS A 133 6.11 19.27 -1.27
N LEU A 134 6.06 17.99 -0.86
CA LEU A 134 7.12 17.42 -0.01
C LEU A 134 8.40 17.06 -0.78
N PHE A 135 8.34 17.00 -2.12
CA PHE A 135 9.43 16.46 -2.94
C PHE A 135 9.72 17.19 -4.26
N GLU A 136 8.94 18.20 -4.66
CA GLU A 136 9.19 18.89 -5.93
C GLU A 136 10.26 19.99 -5.83
N ASP A 137 10.48 20.61 -4.65
CA ASP A 137 11.45 21.71 -4.52
C ASP A 137 12.26 21.78 -3.20
N MET A 138 12.16 20.80 -2.30
CA MET A 138 12.98 20.86 -1.09
C MET A 138 14.31 20.13 -1.25
N GLU A 139 15.42 20.83 -1.00
CA GLU A 139 16.74 20.21 -0.83
C GLU A 139 16.64 19.01 0.13
N ARG A 140 17.39 17.93 -0.15
CA ARG A 140 17.39 16.66 0.61
C ARG A 140 17.65 16.81 2.12
N THR A 141 18.01 18.01 2.58
CA THR A 141 18.28 18.47 3.95
C THR A 141 17.02 18.79 4.75
N SER A 142 15.87 18.99 4.09
CA SER A 142 14.58 19.38 4.69
C SER A 142 13.72 18.23 5.22
N TRP A 143 14.12 16.98 4.96
CA TRP A 143 13.38 15.81 5.44
C TRP A 143 13.51 15.75 6.97
N PRO A 144 12.43 15.45 7.71
CA PRO A 144 12.55 15.24 9.15
C PRO A 144 13.61 14.16 9.40
N SER A 145 14.55 14.41 10.29
CA SER A 145 15.72 13.56 10.58
C SER A 145 15.36 12.29 11.36
N SER A 146 14.22 11.68 11.03
CA SER A 146 13.85 10.36 11.55
C SER A 146 14.66 9.27 10.85
N GLU A 147 14.89 8.17 11.56
CA GLU A 147 15.51 6.95 11.02
C GLU A 147 14.80 6.47 9.73
N VAL A 148 13.47 6.63 9.68
CA VAL A 148 12.65 6.26 8.53
C VAL A 148 12.95 7.12 7.30
N SER A 149 13.10 8.43 7.47
CA SER A 149 13.47 9.36 6.38
C SER A 149 14.85 9.08 5.81
N LEU A 150 15.82 8.72 6.66
CA LEU A 150 17.17 8.31 6.22
C LEU A 150 17.10 7.03 5.38
N ARG A 151 16.44 6.00 5.91
CA ARG A 151 16.25 4.73 5.23
C ARG A 151 15.52 4.88 3.89
N MET A 152 14.53 5.77 3.79
CA MET A 152 13.86 6.06 2.53
C MET A 152 14.78 6.74 1.51
N ARG A 153 15.68 7.63 1.94
CA ARG A 153 16.68 8.24 1.05
C ARG A 153 17.65 7.20 0.51
N GLU A 154 18.11 6.29 1.36
CA GLU A 154 18.97 5.17 0.94
C GLU A 154 18.24 4.25 -0.04
N ASN A 155 16.99 3.89 0.27
CA ASN A 155 16.14 3.09 -0.63
C ASN A 155 15.98 3.75 -1.99
N LEU A 156 15.73 5.07 -2.06
CA LEU A 156 15.60 5.80 -3.31
C LEU A 156 16.86 5.70 -4.17
N GLN A 157 18.04 5.90 -3.57
CA GLN A 157 19.32 5.81 -4.28
C GLN A 157 19.57 4.38 -4.76
N PHE A 158 19.40 3.40 -3.86
CA PHE A 158 19.57 1.99 -4.18
C PHE A 158 18.63 1.55 -5.30
N ASN A 159 17.34 1.92 -5.23
CA ASN A 159 16.34 1.57 -6.23
C ASN A 159 16.59 2.24 -7.57
N ARG A 160 17.12 3.47 -7.59
CA ARG A 160 17.49 4.14 -8.84
C ARG A 160 18.54 3.33 -9.62
N VAL A 161 19.55 2.80 -8.92
CA VAL A 161 20.58 1.93 -9.53
C VAL A 161 19.98 0.58 -9.92
N ARG A 162 19.33 -0.10 -8.97
CA ARG A 162 18.71 -1.43 -9.15
C ARG A 162 17.70 -1.46 -10.30
N ASP A 163 16.92 -0.39 -10.47
CA ASP A 163 15.91 -0.29 -11.53
C ASP A 163 16.50 0.16 -12.86
N GLY A 164 17.62 0.89 -12.83
CA GLY A 164 18.44 1.19 -14.01
C GLY A 164 18.94 -0.09 -14.69
N VAL A 165 19.60 -0.97 -13.91
CA VAL A 165 20.09 -2.27 -14.40
C VAL A 165 18.95 -3.10 -15.01
N PHE A 166 17.80 -3.17 -14.34
CA PHE A 166 16.63 -3.87 -14.87
C PHE A 166 16.17 -3.31 -16.23
N LYS A 167 16.11 -1.97 -16.36
CA LYS A 167 15.70 -1.32 -17.61
C LYS A 167 16.68 -1.61 -18.75
N GLU A 168 17.98 -1.60 -18.48
CA GLU A 168 19.01 -1.93 -19.46
C GLU A 168 18.87 -3.36 -19.97
N ILE A 169 18.70 -4.33 -19.07
CA ILE A 169 18.48 -5.75 -19.44
C ILE A 169 17.18 -5.89 -20.26
N LYS A 170 16.12 -5.17 -19.89
CA LYS A 170 14.83 -5.23 -20.60
C LYS A 170 14.88 -4.62 -21.99
N ARG A 171 15.73 -3.61 -22.23
CA ARG A 171 15.94 -3.00 -23.55
C ARG A 171 16.57 -3.97 -24.56
N LYS A 172 17.40 -4.91 -24.09
CA LYS A 172 17.97 -5.98 -24.93
C LYS A 172 16.88 -6.93 -25.44
N LYS A 173 17.04 -7.45 -26.67
CA LYS A 173 16.14 -8.50 -27.19
C LYS A 173 16.30 -9.77 -26.33
N LYS A 174 15.25 -10.59 -26.25
CA LYS A 174 15.30 -11.83 -25.43
C LYS A 174 16.47 -12.74 -25.79
N LYS A 175 16.86 -12.80 -27.08
CA LYS A 175 17.96 -13.62 -27.59
C LYS A 175 19.37 -13.08 -27.26
N GLU A 176 19.46 -11.80 -26.89
CA GLU A 176 20.73 -11.09 -26.60
C GLU A 176 21.04 -11.05 -25.09
N ARG A 177 20.15 -11.61 -24.26
CA ARG A 177 20.32 -11.63 -22.81
C ARG A 177 21.22 -12.80 -22.42
N SER A 178 22.20 -12.51 -21.58
CA SER A 178 22.99 -13.54 -20.93
C SER A 178 22.15 -14.35 -19.94
N GLN A 179 22.62 -15.56 -19.62
CA GLN A 179 21.98 -16.42 -18.63
C GLN A 179 21.82 -15.73 -17.26
N LYS A 180 22.86 -15.02 -16.81
CA LYS A 180 22.84 -14.24 -15.54
C LYS A 180 21.76 -13.15 -15.54
N GLU A 181 21.55 -12.48 -16.67
CA GLU A 181 20.50 -11.46 -16.81
C GLU A 181 19.10 -12.07 -16.77
N ILE A 182 18.91 -13.24 -17.37
CA ILE A 182 17.65 -13.98 -17.31
C ILE A 182 17.34 -14.41 -15.88
N GLU A 183 18.34 -14.97 -15.18
CA GLU A 183 18.23 -15.36 -13.77
C GLU A 183 17.91 -14.16 -12.87
N PHE A 184 18.61 -13.04 -13.05
CA PHE A 184 18.31 -11.79 -12.34
C PHE A 184 16.85 -11.35 -12.54
N LEU A 185 16.37 -11.36 -13.80
CA LEU A 185 14.97 -11.01 -14.09
C LEU A 185 13.98 -11.96 -13.43
N MET A 186 14.28 -13.26 -13.42
CA MET A 186 13.43 -14.29 -12.82
C MET A 186 13.36 -14.15 -11.30
N ILE A 187 14.51 -14.03 -10.63
CA ILE A 187 14.61 -13.82 -9.18
C ILE A 187 13.85 -12.57 -8.77
N ARG A 188 14.04 -11.47 -9.49
CA ARG A 188 13.35 -10.21 -9.23
C ARG A 188 11.84 -10.32 -9.42
N ASN A 189 11.37 -10.94 -10.50
CA ASN A 189 9.94 -11.11 -10.73
C ASN A 189 9.30 -11.96 -9.64
N ASN A 190 9.96 -13.06 -9.25
CA ASN A 190 9.50 -13.93 -8.17
C ASN A 190 9.44 -13.19 -6.83
N ALA A 191 10.45 -12.36 -6.53
CA ALA A 191 10.44 -11.52 -5.33
C ALA A 191 9.27 -10.53 -5.31
N LEU A 192 8.94 -9.93 -6.47
CA LEU A 192 7.84 -8.97 -6.61
C LEU A 192 6.43 -9.59 -6.59
N THR A 193 6.31 -10.90 -6.74
CA THR A 193 5.01 -11.60 -6.71
C THR A 193 4.77 -12.37 -5.41
N ARG A 194 5.82 -12.61 -4.62
CA ARG A 194 5.71 -13.27 -3.32
C ARG A 194 4.83 -12.45 -2.37
N ARG A 195 4.05 -13.16 -1.54
CA ARG A 195 3.21 -12.60 -0.47
C ARG A 195 2.07 -11.66 -0.92
N ALA A 196 1.69 -11.68 -2.20
CA ALA A 196 0.61 -10.82 -2.73
C ALA A 196 -0.74 -10.96 -1.99
N THR A 197 -1.06 -12.18 -1.54
CA THR A 197 -2.34 -12.52 -0.87
C THR A 197 -2.23 -12.58 0.64
N VAL A 198 -1.05 -12.33 1.22
CA VAL A 198 -0.87 -12.33 2.67
C VAL A 198 -1.68 -11.17 3.26
N PRO A 199 -2.39 -11.38 4.38
CA PRO A 199 -3.10 -10.31 5.09
C PRO A 199 -2.20 -9.09 5.31
N ILE A 200 -2.80 -7.91 5.22
CA ILE A 200 -2.06 -6.69 5.55
C ILE A 200 -2.07 -6.53 7.06
N GLU A 201 -0.91 -6.21 7.63
CA GLU A 201 -0.84 -5.89 9.04
C GLU A 201 -1.40 -4.49 9.26
N THR A 202 -2.50 -4.40 9.99
CA THR A 202 -3.05 -3.14 10.50
C THR A 202 -2.29 -2.73 11.75
N ARG A 203 -2.29 -1.44 12.07
CA ARG A 203 -1.87 -1.00 13.41
C ARG A 203 -2.96 -1.43 14.43
N ASP A 204 -2.52 -1.89 15.59
CA ASP A 204 -3.39 -2.31 16.72
C ASP A 204 -3.82 -1.10 17.53
#